data_AF-A0A2E0YU85-F1
#
_entry.id   AF-A0A2E0YU85-F1
#
_cell.length_a   1.000
_cell.length_b   1.000
_cell.length_c   1.000
_cell.angle_alpha   90.00
_cell.angle_beta   90.00
_cell.angle_gamma   90.00
#
_symmetry.space_group_name_H-M   'P 1'
#
loop_
_entity.id
_entity.type
_entity.pdbx_description
1 polymer ?
#
loop_
_entity_poly.entity_id
_entity_poly.type
_entity_poly.pdbx_seq_one_letter_code
_entity_poly.pdbx_strand_id
1 'polypeptide(L)'
;MTPDAATQEPAPVTVVVPVYRDLEATRNCLQSLLASGLPGHMSVLVIDDCSPEPDVSALCREVAAAPQVELYSHEHNLGFVACANRAFEMRPDHDIILLNSDTVVPRGWAERLQACACRDPRIGTATPFSNNGSICSYPASGQANDLPAGLALEELDELFRRANQGLHADLPTAVGFCMYIRRACLEQTGPFDQENFGKGYGEECDFCIRAAQLGWRHVVAADVFVFHEGGASFAQEANARREQADSVLHALHPAFHDTVMDFILSDPLEPLRAAINRARVERSPHNAVQVLDEQREHTRAMLHHATLYREDLKTCLHQLDESEAQLQACRTSFEQTDQALRHAESVVAALHTDIAQLNQGVAERDARLREELSRSALLEQKIAGMEQSRSWRYTAWLRRGKQRAHQPS
;
A
#
# COMPACT_ATOMS: atom_id res chain seq x y z
N MET A 1 16.32 -8.82 48.21
CA MET A 1 17.34 -9.37 47.29
C MET A 1 17.03 -8.80 45.92
N THR A 2 17.69 -7.70 45.58
CA THR A 2 17.81 -7.23 44.20
C THR A 2 18.57 -8.29 43.42
N PRO A 3 18.09 -8.78 42.27
CA PRO A 3 18.92 -9.62 41.41
C PRO A 3 20.13 -8.78 41.01
N ASP A 4 21.32 -9.34 41.21
CA ASP A 4 22.57 -8.80 40.69
C ASP A 4 22.39 -8.41 39.22
N ALA A 5 22.80 -7.20 38.87
CA ALA A 5 23.04 -6.80 37.49
C ALA A 5 24.24 -7.59 36.99
N ALA A 6 24.02 -8.87 36.69
CA ALA A 6 24.96 -9.67 35.92
C ALA A 6 25.21 -8.89 34.63
N THR A 7 26.46 -8.50 34.41
CA THR A 7 26.96 -7.96 33.15
C THR A 7 26.73 -9.01 32.07
N GLN A 8 25.55 -8.99 31.46
CA GLN A 8 25.25 -9.78 30.27
C GLN A 8 26.24 -9.34 29.19
N GLU A 9 26.98 -10.31 28.65
CA GLU A 9 27.80 -10.06 27.47
C GLU A 9 26.91 -9.49 26.34
N PRO A 10 27.40 -8.52 25.55
CA PRO A 10 26.64 -7.98 24.44
C PRO A 10 26.19 -9.11 23.50
N ALA A 11 24.95 -9.04 23.01
CA ALA A 11 24.46 -10.01 22.04
C ALA A 11 25.38 -10.05 20.80
N PRO A 12 25.68 -11.21 20.21
CA PRO A 12 26.39 -11.30 18.95
C PRO A 12 25.68 -10.48 17.87
N VAL A 13 26.45 -9.76 17.05
CA VAL A 13 25.91 -8.95 15.94
C VAL A 13 26.58 -9.35 14.64
N THR A 14 25.82 -9.43 13.55
CA THR A 14 26.39 -9.52 12.21
C THR A 14 26.03 -8.30 11.39
N VAL A 15 27.05 -7.57 10.92
CA VAL A 15 26.90 -6.53 9.90
C VAL A 15 26.82 -7.21 8.54
N VAL A 16 25.67 -7.09 7.88
CA VAL A 16 25.39 -7.69 6.59
C VAL A 16 25.53 -6.62 5.52
N VAL A 17 26.37 -6.87 4.51
CA VAL A 17 26.58 -5.98 3.37
C VAL A 17 26.18 -6.70 2.09
N PRO A 18 24.93 -6.53 1.61
CA PRO A 18 24.55 -6.95 0.27
C PRO A 18 25.29 -6.10 -0.77
N VAL A 19 25.95 -6.74 -1.73
CA VAL A 19 26.77 -6.08 -2.75
C VAL A 19 26.21 -6.41 -4.12
N TYR A 20 25.88 -5.37 -4.88
CA TYR A 20 25.55 -5.47 -6.29
C TYR A 20 26.00 -4.22 -7.03
N ARG A 21 26.98 -4.36 -7.93
CA ARG A 21 27.57 -3.28 -8.75
C ARG A 21 28.28 -2.22 -7.89
N ASP A 22 28.68 -1.13 -8.56
CA ASP A 22 29.34 0.04 -7.99
C ASP A 22 30.62 -0.28 -7.19
N LEU A 23 31.70 -0.50 -7.93
CA LEU A 23 33.00 -0.86 -7.37
C LEU A 23 33.55 0.20 -6.40
N GLU A 24 33.39 1.47 -6.71
CA GLU A 24 33.97 2.55 -5.92
C GLU A 24 33.21 2.73 -4.61
N ALA A 25 31.88 2.80 -4.67
CA ALA A 25 31.05 2.87 -3.47
C ALA A 25 31.27 1.64 -2.57
N THR A 26 31.24 0.44 -3.15
CA THR A 26 31.48 -0.83 -2.43
C THR A 26 32.85 -0.84 -1.77
N ARG A 27 33.89 -0.35 -2.46
CA ARG A 27 35.25 -0.26 -1.89
C ARG A 27 35.28 0.68 -0.70
N ASN A 28 34.69 1.86 -0.80
CA ASN A 28 34.66 2.85 0.28
C ASN A 28 33.89 2.31 1.50
N CYS A 29 32.77 1.63 1.27
CA CYS A 29 31.99 0.97 2.31
C CYS A 29 32.80 -0.11 3.04
N LEU A 30 33.34 -1.10 2.32
CA LEU A 30 34.07 -2.20 2.95
C LEU A 30 35.35 -1.71 3.65
N GLN A 31 36.06 -0.73 3.08
CA GLN A 31 37.25 -0.16 3.71
C GLN A 31 36.91 0.58 5.01
N SER A 32 35.87 1.42 5.02
CA SER A 32 35.45 2.14 6.22
C SER A 32 34.92 1.17 7.30
N LEU A 33 34.14 0.16 6.91
CA LEU A 33 33.65 -0.89 7.80
C LEU A 33 34.79 -1.63 8.49
N LEU A 34 35.79 -2.09 7.74
CA LEU A 34 36.95 -2.79 8.32
C LEU A 34 37.82 -1.88 9.19
N ALA A 35 37.90 -0.59 8.86
CA ALA A 35 38.63 0.40 9.65
C ALA A 35 37.87 0.90 10.89
N SER A 36 36.56 0.63 10.98
CA SER A 36 35.68 1.17 12.03
C SER A 36 35.96 0.63 13.44
N GLY A 37 36.64 -0.51 13.54
CA GLY A 37 37.08 -1.12 14.81
C GLY A 37 36.00 -1.96 15.49
N LEU A 38 35.25 -2.76 14.72
CA LEU A 38 34.20 -3.64 15.24
C LEU A 38 34.69 -4.49 16.44
N PRO A 39 33.90 -4.59 17.52
CA PRO A 39 34.21 -5.47 18.65
C PRO A 39 34.25 -6.95 18.28
N GLY A 40 34.91 -7.77 19.10
CA GLY A 40 35.07 -9.20 18.83
C GLY A 40 33.78 -10.04 18.85
N HIS A 41 32.67 -9.53 19.40
CA HIS A 41 31.36 -10.18 19.33
C HIS A 41 30.57 -9.78 18.06
N MET A 42 31.15 -8.94 17.22
CA MET A 42 30.57 -8.53 15.94
C MET A 42 31.35 -9.16 14.78
N SER A 43 30.62 -9.61 13.76
CA SER A 43 31.18 -10.14 12.52
C SER A 43 30.59 -9.46 11.30
N VAL A 44 31.23 -9.63 10.15
CA VAL A 44 30.75 -9.11 8.87
C VAL A 44 30.35 -10.27 7.96
N LEU A 45 29.19 -10.17 7.33
CA LEU A 45 28.74 -11.05 6.26
C LEU A 45 28.58 -10.22 4.99
N VAL A 46 29.49 -10.39 4.04
CA VAL A 46 29.37 -9.80 2.70
C VAL A 46 28.58 -10.77 1.83
N ILE A 47 27.53 -10.29 1.18
CA ILE A 47 26.73 -11.08 0.23
C ILE A 47 26.91 -10.51 -1.17
N ASP A 48 27.73 -11.16 -2.00
CA ASP A 48 27.87 -10.80 -3.42
C ASP A 48 26.67 -11.34 -4.21
N ASP A 49 25.75 -10.45 -4.60
CA ASP A 49 24.51 -10.77 -5.31
C ASP A 49 24.73 -10.87 -6.83
N CYS A 50 25.81 -11.55 -7.23
CA CYS A 50 26.18 -11.80 -8.61
C CYS A 50 26.36 -10.50 -9.41
N SER A 51 27.28 -9.63 -8.95
CA SER A 51 27.62 -8.41 -9.69
C SER A 51 28.13 -8.73 -11.11
N PRO A 52 27.66 -8.04 -12.16
CA PRO A 52 28.13 -8.25 -13.52
C PRO A 52 29.58 -7.78 -13.72
N GLU A 53 30.04 -6.81 -12.93
CA GLU A 53 31.43 -6.33 -12.94
C GLU A 53 32.35 -7.29 -12.16
N PRO A 54 33.30 -8.00 -12.81
CA PRO A 54 34.14 -9.00 -12.15
C PRO A 54 35.00 -8.43 -11.01
N ASP A 55 35.33 -7.14 -11.10
CA ASP A 55 36.15 -6.44 -10.10
C ASP A 55 35.40 -6.28 -8.77
N VAL A 56 34.07 -6.21 -8.77
CA VAL A 56 33.26 -6.14 -7.54
C VAL A 56 33.33 -7.48 -6.79
N SER A 57 33.14 -8.60 -7.50
CA SER A 57 33.30 -9.94 -6.92
C SER A 57 34.76 -10.23 -6.51
N ALA A 58 35.75 -9.66 -7.22
CA ALA A 58 37.15 -9.74 -6.82
C ALA A 58 37.41 -8.99 -5.50
N LEU A 59 36.87 -7.78 -5.35
CA LEU A 59 36.93 -7.00 -4.13
C LEU A 59 36.28 -7.73 -2.94
N CYS A 60 35.11 -8.35 -3.14
CA CYS A 60 34.44 -9.12 -2.08
C CYS A 60 35.32 -10.28 -1.59
N ARG A 61 35.98 -11.01 -2.52
CA ARG A 61 36.92 -12.08 -2.18
C ARG A 61 38.19 -11.57 -1.49
N GLU A 62 38.69 -10.39 -1.87
CA GLU A 62 39.82 -9.75 -1.22
C GLU A 62 39.50 -9.42 0.25
N VAL A 63 38.35 -8.80 0.50
CA VAL A 63 37.90 -8.40 1.85
C VAL A 63 37.61 -9.61 2.74
N ALA A 64 37.15 -10.72 2.16
CA ALA A 64 36.95 -12.00 2.87
C ALA A 64 38.24 -12.63 3.40
N ALA A 65 39.42 -12.13 3.04
CA ALA A 65 40.67 -12.56 3.65
C ALA A 65 40.83 -12.06 5.10
N ALA A 66 40.04 -11.08 5.53
CA ALA A 66 40.02 -10.62 6.91
C ALA A 66 39.29 -11.64 7.82
N PRO A 67 39.85 -12.02 8.99
CA PRO A 67 39.28 -13.08 9.84
C PRO A 67 37.84 -12.86 10.34
N GLN A 68 37.39 -11.61 10.37
CA GLN A 68 36.06 -11.22 10.85
C GLN A 68 35.01 -11.15 9.73
N VAL A 69 35.38 -11.46 8.49
CA VAL A 69 34.52 -11.37 7.31
C VAL A 69 34.20 -12.77 6.78
N GLU A 70 32.91 -13.05 6.62
CA GLU A 70 32.41 -14.17 5.83
C GLU A 70 31.87 -13.65 4.49
N LEU A 71 32.13 -14.39 3.41
CA LEU A 71 31.60 -14.09 2.08
C LEU A 71 30.60 -15.17 1.66
N TYR A 72 29.42 -14.74 1.27
CA TYR A 72 28.43 -15.55 0.58
C TYR A 72 28.19 -15.00 -0.82
N SER A 73 28.10 -15.86 -1.83
CA SER A 73 27.89 -15.44 -3.22
C SER A 73 26.68 -16.13 -3.83
N HIS A 74 25.78 -15.37 -4.44
CA HIS A 74 24.68 -15.92 -5.21
C HIS A 74 25.12 -16.32 -6.63
N GLU A 75 24.46 -17.33 -7.19
CA GLU A 75 24.64 -17.74 -8.59
C GLU A 75 23.94 -16.78 -9.57
N HIS A 76 22.94 -16.04 -9.09
CA HIS A 76 22.13 -15.10 -9.85
C HIS A 76 21.81 -13.87 -8.98
N ASN A 77 21.55 -12.71 -9.60
CA ASN A 77 21.06 -11.54 -8.86
C ASN A 77 19.63 -11.79 -8.35
N LEU A 78 19.51 -11.96 -7.03
CA LEU A 78 18.25 -12.20 -6.33
C LEU A 78 17.66 -10.91 -5.74
N GLY A 79 18.45 -9.85 -5.62
CA GLY A 79 18.05 -8.56 -5.06
C GLY A 79 18.23 -8.46 -3.55
N PHE A 80 18.06 -7.25 -3.03
CA PHE A 80 18.36 -6.89 -1.65
C PHE A 80 17.57 -7.73 -0.63
N VAL A 81 16.26 -7.90 -0.86
CA VAL A 81 15.37 -8.64 0.05
C VAL A 81 15.85 -10.07 0.25
N ALA A 82 16.24 -10.74 -0.84
CA ALA A 82 16.74 -12.11 -0.80
C ALA A 82 18.09 -12.20 -0.06
N CYS A 83 18.99 -11.22 -0.26
CA CYS A 83 20.24 -11.14 0.50
C CYS A 83 20.00 -10.95 2.00
N ALA A 84 19.11 -10.02 2.38
CA ALA A 84 18.77 -9.76 3.77
C ALA A 84 18.15 -11.02 4.43
N ASN A 85 17.16 -11.63 3.78
CA ASN A 85 16.52 -12.86 4.25
C ASN A 85 17.52 -14.01 4.38
N ARG A 86 18.44 -14.17 3.42
CA ARG A 86 19.51 -15.18 3.53
C ARG A 86 20.40 -14.94 4.74
N ALA A 87 20.76 -13.68 5.03
CA ALA A 87 21.53 -13.37 6.22
C ALA A 87 20.77 -13.71 7.51
N PHE A 88 19.45 -13.45 7.54
CA PHE A 88 18.59 -13.78 8.68
C PHE A 88 18.56 -15.28 8.99
N GLU A 89 18.62 -16.12 7.95
CA GLU A 89 18.69 -17.58 8.05
C GLU A 89 20.08 -18.06 8.49
N MET A 90 21.15 -17.47 7.94
CA MET A 90 22.53 -17.84 8.26
C MET A 90 22.96 -17.43 9.68
N ARG A 91 22.23 -16.49 10.29
CA ARG A 91 22.52 -15.91 11.60
C ARG A 91 21.30 -15.97 12.53
N PRO A 92 20.86 -17.18 12.93
CA PRO A 92 19.67 -17.35 13.76
C PRO A 92 19.85 -16.82 15.19
N ASP A 93 21.08 -16.72 15.69
CA ASP A 93 21.38 -16.32 17.07
C ASP A 93 22.01 -14.91 17.18
N HIS A 94 22.03 -14.12 16.10
CA HIS A 94 22.65 -12.80 16.08
C HIS A 94 21.61 -11.70 15.86
N ASP A 95 21.82 -10.55 16.50
CA ASP A 95 21.23 -9.31 16.02
C ASP A 95 21.88 -8.93 14.68
N ILE A 96 21.15 -8.23 13.82
CA ILE A 96 21.57 -7.93 12.45
C ILE A 96 21.74 -6.43 12.28
N ILE A 97 22.80 -6.00 11.59
CA ILE A 97 22.87 -4.66 11.03
C ILE A 97 22.89 -4.81 9.51
N LEU A 98 21.82 -4.41 8.83
CA LEU A 98 21.85 -4.27 7.38
C LEU A 98 22.56 -2.96 7.04
N LEU A 99 23.58 -3.03 6.19
CA LEU A 99 24.38 -1.89 5.77
C LEU A 99 24.51 -1.91 4.24
N ASN A 100 24.00 -0.89 3.56
CA ASN A 100 24.13 -0.79 2.12
C ASN A 100 25.60 -0.63 1.70
N SER A 101 25.94 -1.17 0.53
CA SER A 101 27.30 -1.15 -0.03
C SER A 101 27.79 0.23 -0.48
N ASP A 102 26.94 1.27 -0.42
CA ASP A 102 27.24 2.65 -0.77
C ASP A 102 27.24 3.59 0.46
N THR A 103 27.54 3.02 1.63
CA THR A 103 27.68 3.76 2.88
C THR A 103 29.13 3.95 3.27
N VAL A 104 29.43 4.95 4.09
CA VAL A 104 30.73 5.11 4.77
C VAL A 104 30.45 5.32 6.25
N VAL A 105 31.07 4.47 7.09
CA VAL A 105 30.77 4.40 8.52
C VAL A 105 31.92 4.97 9.38
N PRO A 106 31.62 5.77 10.43
CA PRO A 106 32.65 6.28 11.34
C PRO A 106 33.05 5.20 12.36
N ARG A 107 34.15 5.42 13.09
CA ARG A 107 34.57 4.51 14.17
C ARG A 107 33.51 4.39 15.28
N GLY A 108 33.33 3.20 15.83
CA GLY A 108 32.43 2.96 16.97
C GLY A 108 30.94 3.13 16.67
N TRP A 109 30.54 3.11 15.39
CA TRP A 109 29.14 3.30 14.96
C TRP A 109 28.24 2.13 15.35
N ALA A 110 28.70 0.89 15.13
CA ALA A 110 27.91 -0.32 15.35
C ALA A 110 27.62 -0.56 16.84
N GLU A 111 28.60 -0.28 17.70
CA GLU A 111 28.45 -0.39 19.16
C GLU A 111 27.43 0.62 19.69
N ARG A 112 27.39 1.84 19.13
CA ARG A 112 26.40 2.84 19.51
C ARG A 112 25.00 2.46 19.01
N LEU A 113 24.88 1.89 17.81
CA LEU A 113 23.61 1.33 17.33
C LEU A 113 23.11 0.20 18.24
N GLN A 114 23.98 -0.76 18.57
CA GLN A 114 23.65 -1.84 19.51
C GLN A 114 23.27 -1.27 20.89
N ALA A 115 24.05 -0.34 21.42
CA ALA A 115 23.77 0.29 22.70
C ALA A 115 22.43 1.01 22.70
N CYS A 116 22.06 1.69 21.59
CA CYS A 116 20.75 2.31 21.42
C CYS A 116 19.64 1.27 21.47
N ALA A 117 19.75 0.18 20.69
CA ALA A 117 18.78 -0.91 20.71
C ALA A 117 18.61 -1.48 22.13
N CYS A 118 19.70 -1.72 22.87
CA CYS A 118 19.69 -2.27 24.22
C CYS A 118 19.04 -1.37 25.31
N ARG A 119 18.69 -0.11 25.02
CA ARG A 119 18.09 0.81 26.01
C ARG A 119 16.68 0.42 26.45
N ASP A 120 15.91 -0.18 25.56
CA ASP A 120 14.57 -0.68 25.85
C ASP A 120 14.42 -2.07 25.19
N PRO A 121 14.01 -3.12 25.93
CA PRO A 121 13.78 -4.45 25.36
C PRO A 121 12.72 -4.48 24.25
N ARG A 122 11.93 -3.41 24.06
CA ARG A 122 10.97 -3.25 22.97
C ARG A 122 11.52 -2.53 21.74
N ILE A 123 12.75 -2.01 21.76
CA ILE A 123 13.35 -1.46 20.53
C ILE A 123 13.70 -2.62 19.59
N GLY A 124 12.94 -2.74 18.52
CA GLY A 124 13.12 -3.75 17.49
C GLY A 124 14.16 -3.34 16.46
N THR A 125 14.20 -2.05 16.11
CA THR A 125 15.20 -1.51 15.17
C THR A 125 15.79 -0.19 15.61
N ALA A 126 17.02 0.08 15.17
CA ALA A 126 17.68 1.37 15.34
C ALA A 126 18.36 1.81 14.04
N THR A 127 18.12 3.05 13.61
CA THR A 127 18.66 3.65 12.38
C THR A 127 19.52 4.87 12.76
N PRO A 128 20.72 5.08 12.18
CA PRO A 128 21.50 6.30 12.42
C PRO A 128 20.98 7.49 11.60
N PHE A 129 21.42 8.70 11.94
CA PHE A 129 21.28 9.82 11.01
C PHE A 129 22.18 9.62 9.78
N SER A 130 21.81 10.25 8.67
CA SER A 130 22.63 10.24 7.44
C SER A 130 22.50 11.55 6.67
N ASN A 131 23.38 11.77 5.71
CA ASN A 131 23.21 12.85 4.72
C ASN A 131 22.07 12.53 3.73
N ASN A 132 21.79 11.25 3.49
CA ASN A 132 20.75 10.78 2.58
C ASN A 132 19.94 9.64 3.23
N GLY A 133 19.26 9.95 4.34
CA GLY A 133 18.54 9.01 5.19
C GLY A 133 17.02 9.23 5.20
N SER A 134 16.43 9.85 4.18
CA SER A 134 14.99 10.19 4.15
C SER A 134 14.58 10.99 5.40
N ILE A 135 13.67 10.48 6.23
CA ILE A 135 13.24 11.10 7.49
C ILE A 135 14.39 11.29 8.49
N CYS A 136 15.45 10.50 8.38
CA CYS A 136 16.69 10.59 9.17
C CYS A 136 17.79 11.41 8.48
N SER A 137 17.47 12.18 7.43
CA SER A 137 18.44 13.07 6.77
C SER A 137 18.85 14.25 7.65
N TYR A 138 20.12 14.65 7.53
CA TYR A 138 20.71 15.82 8.14
C TYR A 138 21.68 16.51 7.15
N PRO A 139 21.74 17.85 7.10
CA PRO A 139 21.05 18.83 7.97
C PRO A 139 19.56 19.02 7.68
N ALA A 140 19.12 18.80 6.44
CA ALA A 140 17.70 18.89 6.08
C ALA A 140 17.09 17.49 5.92
N SER A 141 15.95 17.26 6.60
CA SER A 141 15.19 16.01 6.47
C SER A 141 14.55 15.87 5.08
N GLY A 142 14.30 14.63 4.64
CA GLY A 142 13.53 14.31 3.43
C GLY A 142 14.29 14.48 2.10
N GLN A 143 15.58 14.84 2.14
CA GLN A 143 16.39 15.02 0.94
C GLN A 143 17.82 14.48 1.12
N ALA A 144 18.52 14.33 0.00
CA ALA A 144 19.96 14.13 -0.01
C ALA A 144 20.65 15.45 0.35
N ASN A 145 21.71 15.35 1.15
CA ASN A 145 22.53 16.48 1.55
C ASN A 145 24.00 16.17 1.26
N ASP A 146 24.78 17.21 1.04
CA ASP A 146 26.23 17.13 1.17
C ASP A 146 26.61 17.08 2.66
N LEU A 147 27.81 16.59 2.95
CA LEU A 147 28.38 16.80 4.27
C LEU A 147 28.55 18.32 4.52
N PRO A 148 28.24 18.80 5.74
CA PRO A 148 28.61 20.13 6.19
C PRO A 148 30.04 20.52 5.77
N ALA A 149 30.18 21.71 5.19
CA ALA A 149 31.43 22.13 4.58
C ALA A 149 32.53 22.22 5.64
N GLY A 150 33.70 21.70 5.30
CA GLY A 150 34.85 21.67 6.21
C GLY A 150 34.74 20.67 7.36
N LEU A 151 33.78 19.75 7.33
CA LEU A 151 33.72 18.61 8.24
C LEU A 151 33.88 17.29 7.48
N ALA A 152 34.89 16.51 7.87
CA ALA A 152 34.96 15.10 7.50
C ALA A 152 33.87 14.29 8.24
N LEU A 153 33.60 13.07 7.77
CA LEU A 153 32.60 12.18 8.36
C LEU A 153 32.84 11.94 9.85
N GLU A 154 34.07 11.57 10.24
CA GLU A 154 34.42 11.29 11.64
C GLU A 154 34.24 12.52 12.53
N GLU A 155 34.50 13.70 11.98
CA GLU A 155 34.36 14.96 12.69
C GLU A 155 32.90 15.34 12.90
N LEU A 156 32.04 15.07 11.92
CA LEU A 156 30.60 15.26 12.04
C LEU A 156 30.01 14.25 13.03
N ASP A 157 30.32 12.96 12.89
CA ASP A 157 29.84 11.93 13.80
C ASP A 157 30.28 12.18 15.25
N GLU A 158 31.47 12.74 15.50
CA GLU A 158 31.87 13.14 16.85
C GLU A 158 30.99 14.26 17.42
N LEU A 159 30.46 15.17 16.59
CA LEU A 159 29.47 16.15 17.04
C LEU A 159 28.15 15.45 17.42
N PHE A 160 27.69 14.49 16.61
CA PHE A 160 26.51 13.66 16.94
C PHE A 160 26.71 12.92 18.26
N ARG A 161 27.85 12.25 18.41
CA ARG A 161 28.22 11.50 19.61
C ARG A 161 28.13 12.35 20.88
N ARG A 162 28.64 13.58 20.84
CA ARG A 162 28.69 14.47 22.01
C ARG A 162 27.36 15.16 22.27
N ALA A 163 26.75 15.74 21.23
CA ALA A 163 25.57 16.57 21.38
C ALA A 163 24.31 15.75 21.71
N ASN A 164 24.23 14.51 21.19
CA ASN A 164 23.08 13.64 21.36
C ASN A 164 23.40 12.36 22.16
N GLN A 165 24.49 12.36 22.94
CA GLN A 165 24.94 11.18 23.69
C GLN A 165 23.78 10.52 24.46
N GLY A 166 23.52 9.24 24.22
CA GLY A 166 22.48 8.57 25.00
C GLY A 166 21.06 8.81 24.50
N LEU A 167 20.85 9.67 23.49
CA LEU A 167 19.53 10.04 23.01
C LEU A 167 19.08 9.15 21.86
N HIS A 168 17.76 9.01 21.75
CA HIS A 168 17.06 8.34 20.66
C HIS A 168 15.64 8.92 20.59
N ALA A 169 14.99 8.77 19.43
CA ALA A 169 13.60 9.15 19.24
C ALA A 169 12.86 8.09 18.43
N ASP A 170 11.57 7.91 18.69
CA ASP A 170 10.74 6.95 17.95
C ASP A 170 10.59 7.38 16.48
N LEU A 171 10.61 6.40 15.58
CA LEU A 171 10.39 6.54 14.15
C LEU A 171 9.12 5.76 13.76
N PRO A 172 8.39 6.21 12.72
CA PRO A 172 7.28 5.43 12.16
C PRO A 172 7.78 4.17 11.44
N THR A 173 9.02 4.19 10.95
CA THR A 173 9.70 3.07 10.30
C THR A 173 11.22 3.25 10.39
N ALA A 174 11.98 2.15 10.33
CA ALA A 174 13.41 2.20 10.08
C ALA A 174 13.70 2.68 8.65
N VAL A 175 14.94 3.10 8.38
CA VAL A 175 15.41 3.46 7.03
C VAL A 175 16.45 2.45 6.57
N GLY A 176 16.21 1.83 5.41
CA GLY A 176 16.92 0.61 4.96
C GLY A 176 18.41 0.75 4.62
N PHE A 177 18.96 1.97 4.50
CA PHE A 177 20.39 2.16 4.16
C PHE A 177 21.34 1.64 5.26
N CYS A 178 20.90 1.76 6.50
CA CYS A 178 21.61 1.29 7.69
C CYS A 178 20.59 1.06 8.80
N MET A 179 20.31 -0.21 9.12
CA MET A 179 19.34 -0.56 10.16
C MET A 179 19.83 -1.71 11.02
N TYR A 180 19.86 -1.48 12.33
CA TYR A 180 19.96 -2.52 13.34
C TYR A 180 18.60 -3.21 13.48
N ILE A 181 18.59 -4.53 13.59
CA ILE A 181 17.41 -5.36 13.83
C ILE A 181 17.73 -6.31 14.97
N ARG A 182 16.98 -6.19 16.07
CA ARG A 182 17.06 -7.13 17.19
C ARG A 182 16.56 -8.51 16.76
N ARG A 183 17.29 -9.56 17.12
CA ARG A 183 16.98 -10.95 16.79
C ARG A 183 15.60 -11.38 17.24
N ALA A 184 15.24 -11.05 18.48
CA ALA A 184 13.90 -11.33 19.02
C ALA A 184 12.77 -10.61 18.24
N CYS A 185 13.02 -9.40 17.72
CA CYS A 185 12.07 -8.69 16.87
C CYS A 185 11.91 -9.40 15.52
N LEU A 186 13.04 -9.78 14.91
CA LEU A 186 13.07 -10.49 13.64
C LEU A 186 12.42 -11.89 13.73
N GLU A 187 12.64 -12.63 14.80
CA GLU A 187 12.00 -13.94 15.04
C GLU A 187 10.48 -13.84 15.19
N GLN A 188 9.99 -12.84 15.91
CA GLN A 188 8.55 -12.67 16.13
C GLN A 188 7.85 -12.11 14.90
N THR A 189 8.51 -11.20 14.19
CA THR A 189 7.95 -10.51 13.02
C THR A 189 8.03 -11.38 11.76
N GLY A 190 9.07 -12.19 11.63
CA GLY A 190 9.38 -12.96 10.41
C GLY A 190 10.25 -12.18 9.42
N PRO A 191 10.64 -12.81 8.30
CA PRO A 191 11.50 -12.21 7.29
C PRO A 191 10.84 -11.03 6.57
N PHE A 192 11.60 -10.39 5.68
CA PHE A 192 11.07 -9.43 4.74
C PHE A 192 10.18 -10.12 3.69
N ASP A 193 9.09 -9.47 3.29
CA ASP A 193 8.11 -10.00 2.35
C ASP A 193 8.65 -9.94 0.90
N GLN A 194 9.39 -10.97 0.53
CA GLN A 194 9.98 -11.09 -0.79
C GLN A 194 8.94 -11.30 -1.90
N GLU A 195 7.75 -11.82 -1.58
CA GLU A 195 6.70 -12.07 -2.58
C GLU A 195 6.11 -10.74 -3.09
N ASN A 196 5.89 -9.80 -2.18
CA ASN A 196 5.31 -8.50 -2.50
C ASN A 196 6.35 -7.45 -2.93
N PHE A 197 7.56 -7.45 -2.35
CA PHE A 197 8.58 -6.42 -2.61
C PHE A 197 9.73 -6.86 -3.54
N GLY A 198 9.78 -8.15 -3.91
CA GLY A 198 10.71 -8.66 -4.93
C GLY A 198 12.17 -8.34 -4.62
N LYS A 199 12.78 -7.42 -5.39
CA LYS A 199 14.20 -7.06 -5.29
C LYS A 199 14.51 -5.91 -4.32
N GLY A 200 13.49 -5.26 -3.76
CA GLY A 200 13.63 -4.22 -2.74
C GLY A 200 12.67 -3.05 -2.94
N TYR A 201 12.82 -2.06 -2.07
CA TYR A 201 11.90 -0.95 -1.79
C TYR A 201 10.65 -1.39 -1.02
N GLY A 202 10.44 -0.80 0.17
CA GLY A 202 9.21 -0.94 0.95
C GLY A 202 9.19 -2.15 1.88
N GLU A 203 10.08 -3.11 1.71
CA GLU A 203 10.18 -4.30 2.56
C GLU A 203 10.50 -3.98 4.02
N GLU A 204 11.32 -2.95 4.25
CA GLU A 204 11.69 -2.52 5.59
C GLU A 204 10.54 -1.76 6.26
N CYS A 205 9.75 -1.04 5.47
CA CYS A 205 8.54 -0.36 5.93
C CYS A 205 7.48 -1.39 6.34
N ASP A 206 7.20 -2.38 5.49
CA ASP A 206 6.30 -3.49 5.82
C ASP A 206 6.75 -4.22 7.08
N PHE A 207 8.04 -4.57 7.18
CA PHE A 207 8.60 -5.22 8.36
C PHE A 207 8.37 -4.37 9.63
N CYS A 208 8.65 -3.07 9.57
CA CYS A 208 8.44 -2.19 10.72
C CYS A 208 6.97 -2.09 11.12
N ILE A 209 6.04 -2.03 10.15
CA ILE A 209 4.61 -1.97 10.46
C ILE A 209 4.16 -3.28 11.13
N ARG A 210 4.57 -4.44 10.61
CA ARG A 210 4.27 -5.74 11.23
C ARG A 210 4.90 -5.87 12.62
N ALA A 211 6.13 -5.42 12.81
CA ALA A 211 6.80 -5.43 14.10
C ALA A 211 6.10 -4.50 15.11
N ALA A 212 5.68 -3.31 14.68
CA ALA A 212 4.95 -2.36 15.52
C ALA A 212 3.61 -2.92 16.00
N GLN A 213 2.90 -3.70 15.16
CA GLN A 213 1.67 -4.41 15.56
C GLN A 213 1.91 -5.45 16.67
N LEU A 214 3.14 -5.95 16.81
CA LEU A 214 3.57 -6.84 17.89
C LEU A 214 4.11 -6.07 19.11
N GLY A 215 4.08 -4.74 19.09
CA GLY A 215 4.54 -3.87 20.18
C GLY A 215 6.02 -3.49 20.13
N TRP A 216 6.72 -3.79 19.04
CA TRP A 216 8.08 -3.33 18.82
C TRP A 216 8.13 -1.84 18.49
N ARG A 217 9.25 -1.20 18.82
CA ARG A 217 9.55 0.20 18.56
C ARG A 217 10.69 0.31 17.56
N HIS A 218 10.60 1.31 16.70
CA HIS A 218 11.66 1.68 15.75
C HIS A 218 12.19 3.03 16.18
N VAL A 219 13.51 3.21 16.24
CA VAL A 219 14.10 4.44 16.75
C VAL A 219 15.25 4.94 15.88
N VAL A 220 15.49 6.24 15.92
CA VAL A 220 16.76 6.81 15.47
C VAL A 220 17.77 6.77 16.61
N ALA A 221 18.97 6.26 16.35
CA ALA A 221 20.12 6.41 17.23
C ALA A 221 20.72 7.80 17.02
N ALA A 222 20.31 8.75 17.87
CA ALA A 222 20.56 10.16 17.63
C ALA A 222 22.03 10.57 17.79
N ASP A 223 22.84 9.71 18.38
CA ASP A 223 24.27 9.87 18.60
C ASP A 223 25.12 9.18 17.54
N VAL A 224 24.57 8.74 16.39
CA VAL A 224 25.31 8.08 15.30
C VAL A 224 25.00 8.74 13.95
N PHE A 225 26.03 9.03 13.17
CA PHE A 225 25.89 9.49 11.79
C PHE A 225 26.64 8.58 10.81
N VAL A 226 25.96 8.14 9.74
CA VAL A 226 26.54 7.31 8.67
C VAL A 226 26.34 8.01 7.33
N PHE A 227 27.42 8.16 6.57
CA PHE A 227 27.31 8.72 5.22
C PHE A 227 26.74 7.68 4.25
N HIS A 228 25.89 8.12 3.34
CA HIS A 228 25.21 7.31 2.33
C HIS A 228 25.27 8.08 1.01
N GLU A 229 25.96 7.50 0.02
CA GLU A 229 26.10 8.10 -1.32
C GLU A 229 24.73 8.18 -2.01
N GLY A 230 23.88 7.16 -1.86
CA GLY A 230 22.55 7.10 -2.44
C GLY A 230 22.59 6.71 -3.91
N GLY A 231 23.19 5.55 -4.19
CA GLY A 231 23.63 5.07 -5.50
C GLY A 231 22.71 5.40 -6.68
N ALA A 232 23.34 5.80 -7.78
CA ALA A 232 22.72 6.07 -9.09
C ALA A 232 22.37 4.78 -9.87
N SER A 233 21.73 3.80 -9.22
CA SER A 233 21.26 2.60 -9.90
C SER A 233 19.99 2.91 -10.71
N PHE A 234 20.16 3.09 -12.02
CA PHE A 234 19.10 3.21 -13.04
C PHE A 234 17.88 3.99 -12.58
N ALA A 235 18.01 5.33 -12.52
CA ALA A 235 16.96 6.22 -12.03
C ALA A 235 15.54 5.91 -12.57
N GLN A 236 15.38 5.45 -13.82
CA GLN A 236 14.07 5.07 -14.36
C GLN A 236 13.55 3.72 -13.85
N GLU A 237 14.37 2.66 -13.88
CA GLU A 237 13.94 1.33 -13.36
C GLU A 237 13.76 1.36 -11.84
N ALA A 238 14.59 2.13 -11.13
CA ALA A 238 14.46 2.35 -9.70
C ALA A 238 13.16 3.11 -9.36
N ASN A 239 12.79 4.14 -10.14
CA ASN A 239 11.56 4.88 -9.91
C ASN A 239 10.31 4.01 -10.14
N ALA A 240 10.27 3.23 -11.24
CA ALA A 240 9.14 2.33 -11.49
C ALA A 240 8.98 1.27 -10.37
N ARG A 241 10.08 0.72 -9.86
CA ARG A 241 10.04 -0.21 -8.73
C ARG A 241 9.58 0.46 -7.44
N ARG A 242 10.02 1.70 -7.17
CA ARG A 242 9.55 2.49 -6.02
C ARG A 242 8.05 2.77 -6.10
N GLU A 243 7.53 3.19 -7.24
CA GLU A 243 6.10 3.44 -7.43
C GLU A 243 5.26 2.16 -7.24
N GLN A 244 5.75 1.03 -7.76
CA GLN A 244 5.10 -0.26 -7.56
C GLN A 244 5.12 -0.68 -6.09
N ALA A 245 6.28 -0.58 -5.43
CA ALA A 245 6.43 -0.90 -4.02
C ALA A 245 5.55 0.00 -3.14
N ASP A 246 5.45 1.29 -3.46
CA ASP A 246 4.60 2.24 -2.76
C ASP A 246 3.11 1.87 -2.88
N SER A 247 2.68 1.47 -4.08
CA SER A 247 1.32 0.99 -4.32
C SER A 247 1.01 -0.29 -3.54
N VAL A 248 1.95 -1.23 -3.48
CA VAL A 248 1.84 -2.47 -2.70
C VAL A 248 1.79 -2.16 -1.21
N LEU A 249 2.66 -1.29 -0.72
CA LEU A 249 2.72 -0.87 0.68
C LEU A 249 1.42 -0.17 1.10
N HIS A 250 0.88 0.70 0.25
CA HIS A 250 -0.42 1.34 0.50
C HIS A 250 -1.58 0.33 0.54
N ALA A 251 -1.56 -0.68 -0.33
CA ALA A 251 -2.58 -1.73 -0.34
C ALA A 251 -2.52 -2.62 0.91
N LEU A 252 -1.32 -2.95 1.40
CA LEU A 252 -1.11 -3.75 2.60
C LEU A 252 -1.37 -2.95 3.88
N HIS A 253 -0.95 -1.68 3.91
CA HIS A 253 -0.96 -0.83 5.10
C HIS A 253 -1.49 0.59 4.77
N PRO A 254 -2.82 0.77 4.60
CA PRO A 254 -3.39 2.02 4.10
C PRO A 254 -3.09 3.28 4.94
N ALA A 255 -2.85 3.12 6.24
CA ALA A 255 -2.57 4.23 7.16
C ALA A 255 -1.08 4.61 7.26
N PHE A 256 -0.19 3.88 6.55
CA PHE A 256 1.25 4.08 6.67
C PHE A 256 1.69 5.47 6.21
N HIS A 257 1.26 5.89 5.03
CA HIS A 257 1.60 7.21 4.47
C HIS A 257 1.16 8.35 5.38
N ASP A 258 -0.06 8.27 5.93
CA ASP A 258 -0.55 9.28 6.90
C ASP A 258 0.34 9.33 8.14
N THR A 259 0.74 8.18 8.67
CA THR A 259 1.64 8.09 9.83
C THR A 259 3.01 8.71 9.55
N VAL A 260 3.58 8.48 8.36
CA VAL A 260 4.86 9.07 7.95
C VAL A 260 4.71 10.58 7.73
N MET A 261 3.60 11.03 7.13
CA MET A 261 3.34 12.45 6.92
C MET A 261 3.13 13.20 8.24
N ASP A 262 2.43 12.63 9.20
CA ASP A 262 2.28 13.19 10.54
C ASP A 262 3.64 13.32 11.24
N PHE A 263 4.52 12.32 11.09
CA PHE A 263 5.88 12.38 11.58
C PHE A 263 6.69 13.50 10.92
N ILE A 264 6.63 13.62 9.58
CA ILE A 264 7.33 14.68 8.84
C ILE A 264 6.83 16.07 9.29
N LEU A 265 5.51 16.26 9.40
CA LEU A 265 4.92 17.55 9.76
C LEU A 265 5.16 17.95 11.21
N SER A 266 5.18 16.99 12.14
CA SER A 266 5.46 17.24 13.57
C SER A 266 6.95 17.37 13.88
N ASP A 267 7.80 16.84 13.00
CA ASP A 267 9.25 16.87 13.03
C ASP A 267 9.87 16.64 14.43
N PRO A 268 9.64 15.48 15.05
CA PRO A 268 10.13 15.20 16.40
C PRO A 268 11.67 15.10 16.46
N LEU A 269 12.35 15.06 15.32
CA LEU A 269 13.81 15.01 15.23
C LEU A 269 14.46 16.40 15.17
N GLU A 270 13.69 17.47 15.03
CA GLU A 270 14.20 18.85 15.02
C GLU A 270 15.14 19.14 16.20
N PRO A 271 14.80 18.80 17.47
CA PRO A 271 15.65 19.17 18.59
C PRO A 271 17.02 18.47 18.55
N LEU A 272 17.07 17.27 17.98
CA LEU A 272 18.29 16.47 17.82
C LEU A 272 19.19 17.07 16.73
N ARG A 273 18.61 17.52 15.61
CA ARG A 273 19.35 18.23 14.55
C ARG A 273 19.82 19.61 15.02
N ALA A 274 18.98 20.33 15.75
CA ALA A 274 19.31 21.63 16.33
C ALA A 274 20.49 21.54 17.31
N ALA A 275 20.62 20.43 18.05
CA ALA A 275 21.79 20.19 18.91
C ALA A 275 23.09 20.10 18.11
N ILE A 276 23.08 19.43 16.96
CA ILE A 276 24.26 19.35 16.07
C ILE A 276 24.58 20.72 15.46
N ASN A 277 23.56 21.46 15.04
CA ASN A 277 23.71 22.81 14.51
C ASN A 277 24.38 23.74 15.54
N ARG A 278 23.95 23.71 16.81
CA ARG A 278 24.61 24.47 17.88
C ARG A 278 26.07 24.03 18.06
N ALA A 279 26.32 22.72 18.12
CA ALA A 279 27.69 22.21 18.26
C ALA A 279 28.61 22.62 17.10
N ARG A 280 28.08 22.70 15.87
CA ARG A 280 28.82 23.20 14.69
C ARG A 280 29.17 24.68 14.82
N VAL A 281 28.25 25.51 15.29
CA VAL A 281 28.47 26.96 15.50
C VAL A 281 29.46 27.19 16.64
N GLU A 282 29.35 26.45 17.73
CA GLU A 282 30.28 26.51 18.87
C GLU A 282 31.70 26.11 18.47
N ARG A 283 31.83 25.11 17.59
CA ARG A 283 33.12 24.69 17.04
C ARG A 283 33.78 25.76 16.16
N SER A 284 33.00 26.46 15.35
CA SER A 284 33.48 27.59 14.55
C SER A 284 32.36 28.58 14.26
N PRO A 285 32.47 29.85 14.70
CA PRO A 285 31.48 30.88 14.41
C PRO A 285 31.24 31.11 12.91
N HIS A 286 32.22 30.77 12.06
CA HIS A 286 32.07 30.85 10.59
C HIS A 286 31.01 29.87 10.06
N ASN A 287 30.71 28.80 10.79
CA ASN A 287 29.67 27.84 10.42
C ASN A 287 28.26 28.41 10.61
N ALA A 288 28.09 29.53 11.32
CA ALA A 288 26.79 30.11 11.61
C ALA A 288 26.02 30.48 10.32
N VAL A 289 26.70 31.03 9.32
CA VAL A 289 26.06 31.39 8.04
C VAL A 289 25.58 30.14 7.32
N GLN A 290 26.43 29.11 7.24
CA GLN A 290 26.09 27.85 6.59
C GLN A 290 24.92 27.15 7.30
N VAL A 291 24.96 27.05 8.63
CA VAL A 291 23.86 26.46 9.41
C VAL A 291 22.56 27.21 9.13
N LEU A 292 22.58 28.54 9.07
CA LEU A 292 21.38 29.33 8.75
C LEU A 292 20.87 29.05 7.33
N ASP A 293 21.75 28.92 6.34
CA ASP A 293 21.33 28.62 4.97
C ASP A 293 20.74 27.21 4.84
N GLU A 294 21.35 26.19 5.45
CA GLU A 294 20.81 24.82 5.51
C GLU A 294 19.45 24.77 6.23
N GLN A 295 19.27 25.54 7.31
CA GLN A 295 17.98 25.65 8.00
C GLN A 295 16.91 26.34 7.14
N ARG A 296 17.30 27.33 6.33
CA ARG A 296 16.40 27.97 5.36
C ARG A 296 16.00 27.00 4.24
N GLU A 297 16.92 26.18 3.77
CA GLU A 297 16.63 25.13 2.79
C GLU A 297 15.69 24.08 3.36
N HIS A 298 15.94 23.59 4.57
CA HIS A 298 15.04 22.67 5.26
C HIS A 298 13.63 23.26 5.42
N THR A 299 13.53 24.51 5.88
CA THR A 299 12.24 25.20 6.01
C THR A 299 11.52 25.34 4.66
N ARG A 300 12.27 25.64 3.59
CA ARG A 300 11.73 25.72 2.22
C ARG A 300 11.22 24.37 1.74
N ALA A 301 11.95 23.28 1.98
CA ALA A 301 11.53 21.93 1.65
C ALA A 301 10.24 21.56 2.39
N MET A 302 10.17 21.80 3.69
CA MET A 302 8.97 21.58 4.50
C MET A 302 7.76 22.38 3.99
N LEU A 303 7.95 23.65 3.63
CA LEU A 303 6.88 24.48 3.06
C LEU A 303 6.44 23.97 1.67
N HIS A 304 7.38 23.48 0.86
CA HIS A 304 7.08 22.90 -0.44
C HIS A 304 6.23 21.64 -0.30
N HIS A 305 6.60 20.71 0.59
CA HIS A 305 5.80 19.52 0.89
C HIS A 305 4.40 19.87 1.41
N ALA A 306 4.29 20.83 2.33
CA ALA A 306 2.99 21.31 2.81
C ALA A 306 2.14 21.97 1.72
N THR A 307 2.78 22.53 0.68
CA THR A 307 2.09 23.13 -0.47
C THR A 307 1.60 22.05 -1.42
N LEU A 308 2.45 21.07 -1.77
CA LEU A 308 2.07 19.91 -2.60
C LEU A 308 0.89 19.16 -1.97
N TYR A 309 0.98 18.84 -0.68
CA TYR A 309 -0.11 18.18 0.04
C TYR A 309 -1.42 18.98 -0.01
N ARG A 310 -1.34 20.32 0.04
CA ARG A 310 -2.52 21.19 -0.10
C ARG A 310 -3.10 21.20 -1.50
N GLU A 311 -2.26 21.10 -2.53
CA GLU A 311 -2.69 21.01 -3.93
C GLU A 311 -3.33 19.64 -4.23
N ASP A 312 -2.74 18.57 -3.72
CA ASP A 312 -3.30 17.22 -3.80
C ASP A 312 -4.65 17.15 -3.09
N LEU A 313 -4.75 17.71 -1.87
CA LEU A 313 -6.00 17.78 -1.13
C LEU A 313 -7.09 18.54 -1.92
N LYS A 314 -6.74 19.65 -2.57
CA LYS A 314 -7.69 20.38 -3.44
C LYS A 314 -8.14 19.53 -4.62
N THR A 315 -7.23 18.77 -5.23
CA THR A 315 -7.53 17.89 -6.36
C THR A 315 -8.46 16.75 -5.92
N CYS A 316 -8.19 16.12 -4.78
CA CYS A 316 -9.07 15.10 -4.21
C CYS A 316 -10.45 15.64 -3.84
N LEU A 317 -10.53 16.84 -3.25
CA LEU A 317 -11.82 17.49 -2.96
C LEU A 317 -12.62 17.75 -4.24
N HIS A 318 -11.96 18.20 -5.31
CA HIS A 318 -12.62 18.38 -6.60
C HIS A 318 -13.14 17.06 -7.18
N GLN A 319 -12.34 15.99 -7.12
CA GLN A 319 -12.77 14.65 -7.56
C GLN A 319 -13.92 14.09 -6.72
N LEU A 320 -13.94 14.40 -5.42
CA LEU A 320 -15.03 14.04 -4.53
C LEU A 320 -16.33 14.77 -4.93
N ASP A 321 -16.27 16.08 -5.18
CA ASP A 321 -17.40 16.87 -5.68
C ASP A 321 -17.95 16.32 -7.01
N GLU A 322 -17.05 15.96 -7.95
CA GLU A 322 -17.44 15.34 -9.22
C GLU A 322 -18.12 13.98 -9.00
N SER A 323 -17.58 13.15 -8.10
CA SER A 323 -18.13 11.83 -7.78
C SER A 323 -19.50 11.93 -7.11
N GLU A 324 -19.69 12.89 -6.20
CA GLU A 324 -20.98 13.18 -5.58
C GLU A 324 -22.02 13.61 -6.62
N ALA A 325 -21.64 14.49 -7.56
CA ALA A 325 -22.51 14.91 -8.65
C ALA A 325 -22.94 13.74 -9.55
N GLN A 326 -22.01 12.82 -9.86
CA GLN A 326 -22.32 11.60 -10.61
C GLN A 326 -23.27 10.67 -9.85
N LEU A 327 -23.06 10.47 -8.55
CA LEU A 327 -23.96 9.67 -7.71
C LEU A 327 -25.36 10.28 -7.65
N GLN A 328 -25.46 11.60 -7.55
CA GLN A 328 -26.76 12.30 -7.53
C GLN A 328 -27.49 12.18 -8.88
N ALA A 329 -26.76 12.29 -10.00
CA ALA A 329 -27.33 12.05 -11.33
C ALA A 329 -27.82 10.60 -11.48
N CYS A 330 -27.02 9.63 -11.01
CA CYS A 330 -27.40 8.21 -11.03
C CYS A 330 -28.65 7.94 -10.19
N ARG A 331 -28.73 8.52 -8.99
CA ARG A 331 -29.92 8.43 -8.12
C ARG A 331 -31.17 9.00 -8.79
N THR A 332 -31.04 10.18 -9.42
CA THR A 332 -32.15 10.81 -10.14
C THR A 332 -32.64 9.94 -11.30
N SER A 333 -31.70 9.33 -12.05
CA SER A 333 -32.02 8.39 -13.13
C SER A 333 -32.72 7.13 -12.60
N PHE A 334 -32.27 6.60 -11.46
CA PHE A 334 -32.90 5.46 -10.79
C PHE A 334 -34.34 5.79 -10.35
N GLU A 335 -34.58 6.95 -9.74
CA GLU A 335 -35.91 7.40 -9.34
C GLU A 335 -36.86 7.56 -10.55
N GLN A 336 -36.37 8.10 -11.66
CA GLN A 336 -37.13 8.19 -12.91
C GLN A 336 -37.48 6.80 -13.46
N THR A 337 -36.53 5.87 -13.39
CA THR A 337 -36.73 4.49 -13.85
C THR A 337 -37.73 3.75 -12.95
N ASP A 338 -37.66 3.92 -11.62
CA ASP A 338 -38.62 3.36 -10.67
C ASP A 338 -40.03 3.92 -10.90
N GLN A 339 -40.15 5.23 -11.13
CA GLN A 339 -41.42 5.86 -11.45
C GLN A 339 -42.01 5.32 -12.77
N ALA A 340 -41.18 5.17 -13.80
CA ALA A 340 -41.61 4.59 -15.07
C ALA A 340 -42.06 3.13 -14.91
N LEU A 341 -41.34 2.35 -14.10
CA LEU A 341 -41.70 0.97 -13.79
C LEU A 341 -43.05 0.89 -13.07
N ARG A 342 -43.26 1.67 -12.00
CA ARG A 342 -44.56 1.73 -11.29
C ARG A 342 -45.70 2.14 -12.20
N HIS A 343 -45.45 3.06 -13.14
CA HIS A 343 -46.45 3.44 -14.13
C HIS A 343 -46.78 2.27 -15.06
N ALA A 344 -45.77 1.58 -15.59
CA ALA A 344 -45.97 0.39 -16.42
C ALA A 344 -46.73 -0.71 -15.68
N GLU A 345 -46.40 -0.97 -14.40
CA GLU A 345 -47.13 -1.92 -13.54
C GLU A 345 -48.61 -1.54 -13.38
N SER A 346 -48.90 -0.24 -13.19
CA SER A 346 -50.28 0.25 -13.12
C SER A 346 -51.04 0.05 -14.44
N VAL A 347 -50.39 0.25 -15.59
CA VAL A 347 -51.00 0.01 -16.90
C VAL A 347 -51.29 -1.47 -17.10
N VAL A 348 -50.34 -2.35 -16.75
CA VAL A 348 -50.53 -3.81 -16.80
C VAL A 348 -51.69 -4.24 -15.90
N ALA A 349 -51.81 -3.69 -14.68
CA ALA A 349 -52.93 -3.99 -13.79
C ALA A 349 -54.29 -3.54 -14.37
N ALA A 350 -54.34 -2.38 -15.03
CA ALA A 350 -55.54 -1.91 -15.73
C ALA A 350 -55.92 -2.85 -16.89
N LEU A 351 -54.95 -3.23 -17.73
CA LEU A 351 -55.16 -4.17 -18.84
C LEU A 351 -55.65 -5.54 -18.35
N HIS A 352 -55.12 -6.06 -17.24
CA HIS A 352 -55.63 -7.29 -16.64
C HIS A 352 -57.10 -7.17 -16.22
N THR A 353 -57.51 -6.01 -15.72
CA THR A 353 -58.91 -5.74 -15.36
C THR A 353 -59.81 -5.70 -16.60
N ASP A 354 -59.38 -5.03 -17.67
CA ASP A 354 -60.11 -4.96 -18.94
C ASP A 354 -60.26 -6.35 -19.59
N ILE A 355 -59.19 -7.16 -19.59
CA ILE A 355 -59.23 -8.54 -20.08
C ILE A 355 -60.24 -9.37 -19.27
N ALA A 356 -60.29 -9.22 -17.95
CA ALA A 356 -61.26 -9.92 -17.11
C ALA A 356 -62.71 -9.53 -17.47
N GLN A 357 -62.99 -8.25 -17.70
CA GLN A 357 -64.30 -7.77 -18.12
C GLN A 357 -64.69 -8.29 -19.51
N LEU A 358 -63.76 -8.27 -20.47
CA LEU A 358 -63.99 -8.83 -21.81
C LEU A 358 -64.30 -10.32 -21.75
N ASN A 359 -63.54 -11.09 -20.95
CA ASN A 359 -63.78 -12.52 -20.75
C ASN A 359 -65.15 -12.80 -20.14
N GLN A 360 -65.59 -12.00 -19.17
CA GLN A 360 -66.95 -12.09 -18.62
C GLN A 360 -68.01 -11.81 -19.71
N GLY A 361 -67.82 -10.77 -20.51
CA GLY A 361 -68.73 -10.44 -21.61
C GLY A 361 -68.80 -11.52 -22.69
N VAL A 362 -67.69 -12.19 -23.00
CA VAL A 362 -67.66 -13.36 -23.89
C VAL A 362 -68.46 -14.51 -23.27
N ALA A 363 -68.22 -14.84 -22.00
CA ALA A 363 -68.96 -15.90 -21.31
C ALA A 363 -70.49 -15.66 -21.29
N GLU A 364 -70.92 -14.41 -21.07
CA GLU A 364 -72.34 -14.03 -21.11
C GLU A 364 -72.95 -14.16 -22.51
N ARG A 365 -72.20 -13.81 -23.57
CA ARG A 365 -72.65 -13.97 -24.96
C ARG A 365 -72.74 -15.44 -25.33
N ASP A 366 -71.75 -16.24 -24.96
CA ASP A 366 -71.77 -17.69 -25.17
C ASP A 366 -72.97 -18.35 -24.47
N ALA A 367 -73.29 -17.92 -23.24
CA ALA A 367 -74.47 -18.40 -22.51
C ALA A 367 -75.77 -18.06 -23.24
N ARG A 368 -75.92 -16.82 -23.74
CA ARG A 368 -77.08 -16.40 -24.55
C ARG A 368 -77.18 -17.20 -25.85
N LEU A 369 -76.07 -17.42 -26.53
CA LEU A 369 -76.03 -18.19 -27.77
C LEU A 369 -76.49 -19.63 -27.55
N ARG A 370 -76.06 -20.27 -26.45
CA ARG A 370 -76.53 -21.60 -26.07
C ARG A 370 -78.03 -21.63 -25.79
N GLU A 371 -78.57 -20.59 -25.15
CA GLU A 371 -80.01 -20.47 -24.90
C GLU A 371 -80.80 -20.32 -26.21
N GLU A 372 -80.33 -19.47 -27.13
CA GLU A 372 -80.95 -19.31 -28.46
C GLU A 372 -80.88 -20.58 -29.30
N LEU A 373 -79.73 -21.27 -29.32
CA LEU A 373 -79.59 -22.57 -29.99
C LEU A 373 -80.57 -23.60 -29.41
N SER A 374 -80.75 -23.63 -28.07
CA SER A 374 -81.74 -24.50 -27.43
C SER A 374 -83.17 -24.15 -27.82
N ARG A 375 -83.51 -22.86 -27.90
CA ARG A 375 -84.82 -22.39 -28.38
C ARG A 375 -85.05 -22.75 -29.85
N SER A 376 -84.04 -22.60 -30.70
CA SER A 376 -84.09 -22.97 -32.11
C SER A 376 -84.33 -24.47 -32.27
N ALA A 377 -83.59 -25.31 -31.54
CA ALA A 377 -83.78 -26.76 -31.54
C ALA A 377 -85.21 -27.16 -31.10
N LEU A 378 -85.77 -26.47 -30.10
CA LEU A 378 -87.16 -26.69 -29.66
C LEU A 378 -88.18 -26.29 -30.76
N LEU A 379 -87.93 -25.19 -31.46
CA LEU A 379 -88.76 -24.74 -32.59
C LEU A 379 -88.69 -25.72 -33.75
N GLU A 380 -87.51 -26.21 -34.11
CA GLU A 380 -87.33 -27.25 -35.14
C GLU A 380 -88.11 -28.53 -34.78
N GLN A 381 -88.05 -28.97 -33.51
CA GLN A 381 -88.84 -30.11 -33.05
C GLN A 381 -90.35 -29.87 -33.17
N LYS A 382 -90.83 -28.66 -32.86
CA LYS A 382 -92.24 -28.28 -33.04
C LYS A 382 -92.65 -28.26 -34.52
N ILE A 383 -91.81 -27.71 -35.39
CA ILE A 383 -92.05 -27.68 -36.85
C ILE A 383 -92.11 -29.10 -37.40
N ALA A 384 -91.16 -29.97 -37.05
CA ALA A 384 -91.17 -31.38 -37.44
C ALA A 384 -92.45 -32.09 -36.97
N GLY A 385 -92.91 -31.81 -35.74
CA GLY A 385 -94.19 -32.32 -35.24
C GLY A 385 -95.40 -31.81 -36.03
N MET A 386 -95.40 -30.55 -36.47
CA MET A 386 -96.45 -29.97 -37.30
C MET A 386 -96.48 -30.56 -38.72
N GLU A 387 -95.33 -30.80 -39.35
CA GLU A 387 -95.26 -31.40 -40.70
C GLU A 387 -95.73 -32.87 -40.74
N GLN A 388 -95.59 -33.58 -39.62
CA GLN A 388 -96.15 -34.92 -39.44
C GLN A 388 -97.68 -34.89 -39.18
N SER A 389 -98.24 -33.76 -38.79
CA SER A 389 -99.69 -33.62 -38.53
C SER A 389 -100.52 -33.58 -39.82
N ARG A 390 -101.48 -34.51 -39.94
CA ARG A 390 -102.42 -34.63 -41.06
C ARG A 390 -103.19 -33.34 -41.35
N SER A 391 -103.49 -32.53 -40.33
CA SER A 391 -104.27 -31.29 -40.47
C SER A 391 -103.49 -30.17 -41.18
N TRP A 392 -102.17 -30.09 -40.97
CA TRP A 392 -101.35 -29.07 -41.63
C TRP A 392 -101.27 -29.32 -43.14
N ARG A 393 -101.07 -30.58 -43.54
CA ARG A 393 -101.05 -30.98 -44.96
C ARG A 393 -102.35 -30.58 -45.68
N TYR A 394 -103.50 -30.73 -45.03
CA TYR A 394 -104.79 -30.33 -45.56
C TYR A 394 -104.93 -28.80 -45.72
N THR A 395 -104.39 -28.02 -44.79
CA THR A 395 -104.47 -26.55 -44.81
C THR A 395 -103.51 -25.94 -45.85
N ALA A 396 -102.32 -26.52 -46.01
CA ALA A 396 -101.38 -26.13 -47.07
C ALA A 396 -101.94 -26.43 -48.47
N TRP A 397 -102.67 -27.55 -48.62
CA TRP A 397 -103.40 -27.87 -49.84
C TRP A 397 -104.46 -26.79 -50.17
N LEU A 398 -105.22 -26.31 -49.18
CA LEU A 398 -106.23 -25.24 -49.37
C LEU A 398 -105.62 -23.88 -49.78
N ARG A 399 -104.42 -23.51 -49.31
CA ARG A 399 -103.78 -22.23 -49.68
C ARG A 399 -103.33 -22.18 -51.14
N ARG A 400 -102.90 -23.30 -51.74
CA ARG A 400 -102.59 -23.35 -53.19
C ARG A 400 -103.84 -23.19 -54.06
N GLY A 401 -105.03 -23.55 -53.55
CA GLY A 401 -106.29 -23.42 -54.28
C GLY A 401 -106.78 -21.98 -54.48
N LYS A 402 -106.50 -21.05 -53.55
CA LYS A 402 -107.01 -19.66 -53.61
C LYS A 402 -106.22 -18.71 -54.52
N GLN A 403 -105.03 -19.05 -55.00
CA GLN A 403 -104.25 -18.19 -55.90
C GLN A 403 -104.73 -18.17 -57.36
N ARG A 404 -105.70 -18.99 -57.76
CA ARG A 404 -106.13 -19.10 -59.17
C ARG A 404 -107.31 -18.22 -59.62
N ALA A 405 -107.89 -17.36 -58.77
CA ALA A 405 -109.19 -16.72 -59.08
C ALA A 405 -109.26 -15.17 -59.15
N HIS A 406 -108.16 -14.42 -59.23
CA HIS A 406 -108.18 -12.98 -59.53
C HIS A 406 -107.16 -12.61 -60.62
N GLN A 407 -107.65 -12.45 -61.86
CA GLN A 407 -107.08 -11.60 -62.92
C GLN A 407 -108.26 -10.86 -63.58
N PRO A 408 -108.20 -9.52 -63.65
CA PRO A 408 -108.16 -8.81 -64.93
C PRO A 408 -107.00 -7.79 -64.92
N SER A 409 -106.38 -7.39 -66.02
CA SER A 409 -106.81 -7.28 -67.43
C SER A 409 -106.19 -8.28 -68.39
#